data_AF-A0A5N6UGF0-F1
#
_entry.id   AF-A0A5N6UGF0-F1
#
_cell.length_a   1.000
_cell.length_b   1.000
_cell.length_c   1.000
_cell.angle_alpha   90.00
_cell.angle_beta   90.00
_cell.angle_gamma   90.00
#
_symmetry.space_group_name_H-M   'P 1'
#
loop_
_entity.id
_entity.type
_entity.pdbx_description
1 polymer ?
#
loop_
_entity_poly.entity_id
_entity_poly.type
_entity_poly.pdbx_seq_one_letter_code
_entity_poly.pdbx_strand_id
1 'polypeptide(L)'
;MATPDYLNITSLASCCQNHCFRGRTYYSKKLASSLVFKTLSQWEPSRGLDHEYWWQTTGRRLAVMLKEAGYSVNRQYEVLLFHYHWIVPNLGPRPHADGSLTWYAPMTFDGTPVYYCWKWNVAGGAPEVRITTDIFGQYTATPLDPVNTLAPQELLLRISRIDRTVDTTVIRGLVSAYYRHDMTKHAEDLKEGQNLPSAAVLCFEFGQEGKLAVKSYLAPLNNHQKDHASRDTFETPVRALYPKNRALDVVSEFLESNGVGKRMVPILMAPDVVPAADARIKYYFYCPCTSFDSIRDVMTLGGRTTGIDDQLHKLKLLIQVISPLPEDFPDDQEIPVVKDLSSYPPHQRKARDSLYRPGYLYYFDIAPGSDLPDIKLYCSTRTYKADDLTIGKGITSWMVAQGQGDYVENYLRVLEGVASPKRLAEYNTLHAYVSFMIKKNGDMDVTSYLMPDRDDCHDPCSFCV
;
A
#
# COMPACT_ATOMS: atom_id res chain seq x y z
N MET A 1 -36.10 48.52 26.36
CA MET A 1 -37.14 48.85 25.37
C MET A 1 -36.43 49.53 24.20
N ALA A 2 -36.45 49.12 22.94
CA ALA A 2 -37.13 48.04 22.23
C ALA A 2 -36.24 47.62 21.03
N THR A 3 -36.63 46.50 20.43
CA THR A 3 -35.99 45.57 19.47
C THR A 3 -35.63 46.10 18.06
N PRO A 4 -34.70 45.44 17.33
CA PRO A 4 -34.52 45.58 15.89
C PRO A 4 -35.26 44.50 15.08
N ASP A 5 -35.70 44.90 13.88
CA ASP A 5 -36.53 44.16 12.92
C ASP A 5 -35.84 42.99 12.23
N TYR A 6 -36.61 41.92 12.04
CA TYR A 6 -36.28 40.70 11.31
C TYR A 6 -36.40 40.91 9.78
N LEU A 7 -35.31 40.65 9.04
CA LEU A 7 -35.34 40.46 7.59
C LEU A 7 -35.62 38.98 7.26
N ASN A 8 -36.63 38.79 6.41
CA ASN A 8 -37.26 37.54 5.99
C ASN A 8 -36.31 36.53 5.32
N ILE A 9 -36.08 35.37 5.96
CA ILE A 9 -35.29 34.21 5.47
C ILE A 9 -36.22 33.19 4.81
N THR A 10 -36.96 33.58 3.75
CA THR A 10 -37.90 32.64 3.10
C THR A 10 -37.84 32.60 1.56
N SER A 11 -37.06 33.46 0.88
CA SER A 11 -36.98 33.40 -0.60
C SER A 11 -35.69 32.81 -1.19
N LEU A 12 -34.64 32.57 -0.39
CA LEU A 12 -33.42 31.88 -0.84
C LEU A 12 -33.47 30.35 -0.67
N ALA A 13 -34.49 29.83 0.02
CA ALA A 13 -34.61 28.40 0.33
C ALA A 13 -35.16 27.55 -0.84
N SER A 14 -35.91 28.12 -1.79
CA SER A 14 -36.56 27.30 -2.83
C SER A 14 -35.68 27.06 -4.08
N CYS A 15 -34.68 27.90 -4.34
CA CYS A 15 -33.78 27.71 -5.50
C CYS A 15 -32.69 26.65 -5.21
N CYS A 16 -32.18 26.58 -3.97
CA CYS A 16 -31.20 25.56 -3.57
C CYS A 16 -31.80 24.15 -3.44
N GLN A 17 -33.11 24.00 -3.18
CA GLN A 17 -33.74 22.69 -3.05
C GLN A 17 -33.94 21.99 -4.40
N ASN A 18 -34.30 22.70 -5.46
CA ASN A 18 -34.68 22.06 -6.72
C ASN A 18 -33.48 21.60 -7.58
N HIS A 19 -32.32 22.25 -7.50
CA HIS A 19 -31.09 21.76 -8.15
C HIS A 19 -30.35 20.68 -7.33
N CYS A 20 -30.47 20.68 -6.00
CA CYS A 20 -29.95 19.60 -5.17
C CYS A 20 -30.70 18.27 -5.37
N PHE A 21 -32.03 18.28 -5.55
CA PHE A 21 -32.81 17.03 -5.60
C PHE A 21 -32.60 16.21 -6.88
N ARG A 22 -32.37 16.86 -8.04
CA ARG A 22 -32.12 16.16 -9.30
C ARG A 22 -30.70 15.56 -9.39
N GLY A 23 -29.72 16.15 -8.72
CA GLY A 23 -28.37 15.57 -8.56
C GLY A 23 -28.29 14.50 -7.47
N ARG A 24 -28.99 14.67 -6.35
CA ARG A 24 -28.95 13.74 -5.20
C ARG A 24 -29.56 12.36 -5.49
N THR A 25 -30.58 12.28 -6.35
CA THR A 25 -31.24 11.02 -6.69
C THR A 25 -30.48 10.18 -7.72
N TYR A 26 -29.59 10.81 -8.51
CA TYR A 26 -28.70 10.10 -9.44
C TYR A 26 -27.41 9.62 -8.77
N TYR A 27 -26.87 10.40 -7.82
CA TYR A 27 -25.60 10.07 -7.14
C TYR A 27 -25.73 9.15 -5.92
N SER A 28 -26.86 9.13 -5.19
CA SER A 28 -27.03 8.17 -4.08
C SER A 28 -27.31 6.73 -4.53
N LYS A 29 -27.62 6.53 -5.82
CA LYS A 29 -27.93 5.21 -6.40
C LYS A 29 -26.72 4.42 -6.92
N LYS A 30 -25.51 5.00 -7.02
CA LYS A 30 -24.38 4.35 -7.72
C LYS A 30 -23.22 3.82 -6.88
N LEU A 31 -23.09 4.22 -5.62
CA LEU A 31 -22.30 3.45 -4.65
C LEU A 31 -23.28 2.60 -3.83
N ALA A 32 -23.73 1.48 -4.39
CA ALA A 32 -24.45 0.48 -3.60
C ALA A 32 -23.47 -0.07 -2.55
N SER A 33 -23.41 0.60 -1.40
CA SER A 33 -22.68 0.13 -0.21
C SER A 33 -22.95 -1.36 -0.04
N SER A 34 -21.90 -2.16 0.12
CA SER A 34 -22.05 -3.60 0.31
C SER A 34 -23.09 -3.88 1.40
N LEU A 35 -24.06 -4.75 1.09
CA LEU A 35 -25.08 -5.18 2.07
C LEU A 35 -24.42 -5.76 3.32
N VAL A 36 -23.28 -6.44 3.14
CA VAL A 36 -22.46 -6.99 4.22
C VAL A 36 -21.95 -5.87 5.13
N PHE A 37 -21.36 -4.81 4.58
CA PHE A 37 -20.89 -3.66 5.36
C PHE A 37 -22.04 -2.98 6.11
N LYS A 38 -23.17 -2.72 5.42
CA LYS A 38 -24.37 -2.15 6.06
C LYS A 38 -24.86 -3.00 7.24
N THR A 39 -24.89 -4.31 7.04
CA THR A 39 -25.32 -5.27 8.08
C THR A 39 -24.37 -5.21 9.27
N LEU A 40 -23.06 -5.29 9.04
CA LEU A 40 -22.07 -5.22 10.11
C LEU A 40 -22.11 -3.86 10.84
N SER A 41 -22.20 -2.74 10.12
CA SER A 41 -22.34 -1.41 10.74
C SER A 41 -23.62 -1.23 11.56
N GLN A 42 -24.68 -1.99 11.25
CA GLN A 42 -25.92 -1.96 12.03
C GLN A 42 -25.80 -2.74 13.34
N TRP A 43 -25.10 -3.88 13.33
CA TRP A 43 -25.14 -4.85 14.43
C TRP A 43 -23.87 -4.89 15.29
N GLU A 44 -22.73 -4.47 14.76
CA GLU A 44 -21.48 -4.44 15.52
C GLU A 44 -21.37 -3.15 16.36
N PRO A 45 -21.11 -3.25 17.68
CA PRO A 45 -21.10 -2.10 18.56
C PRO A 45 -19.83 -1.27 18.41
N SER A 46 -20.00 0.03 18.17
CA SER A 46 -18.92 1.00 18.17
C SER A 46 -18.09 0.93 19.46
N ARG A 47 -16.76 0.99 19.34
CA ARG A 47 -15.82 0.93 20.48
C ARG A 47 -15.28 2.30 20.90
N GLY A 48 -15.81 3.37 20.31
CA GLY A 48 -15.38 4.75 20.54
C GLY A 48 -15.30 5.53 19.23
N LEU A 49 -15.05 6.85 19.34
CA LEU A 49 -15.06 7.76 18.18
C LEU A 49 -13.96 7.44 17.16
N ASP A 50 -12.79 7.01 17.61
CA ASP A 50 -11.68 6.63 16.72
C ASP A 50 -12.01 5.35 15.95
N HIS A 51 -12.55 4.36 16.67
CA HIS A 51 -12.98 3.09 16.08
C HIS A 51 -14.08 3.30 15.04
N GLU A 52 -15.10 4.10 15.35
CA GLU A 52 -16.19 4.44 14.43
C GLU A 52 -15.65 5.12 13.16
N TYR A 53 -14.82 6.15 13.33
CA TYR A 53 -14.23 6.88 12.21
C TYR A 53 -13.47 5.93 11.27
N TRP A 54 -12.59 5.09 11.83
CA TRP A 54 -11.81 4.17 11.04
C TRP A 54 -12.67 3.09 10.40
N TRP A 55 -13.69 2.57 11.09
CA TRP A 55 -14.62 1.60 10.49
C TRP A 55 -15.37 2.18 9.30
N GLN A 56 -15.95 3.38 9.44
CA GLN A 56 -16.71 4.02 8.38
C GLN A 56 -15.86 4.39 7.16
N THR A 57 -14.59 4.74 7.38
CA THR A 57 -13.67 5.12 6.30
C THR A 57 -13.04 3.89 5.63
N THR A 58 -12.51 2.95 6.42
CA THR A 58 -11.69 1.84 5.90
C THR A 58 -12.52 0.60 5.61
N GLY A 59 -13.49 0.27 6.46
CA GLY A 59 -14.39 -0.87 6.28
C GLY A 59 -15.25 -0.73 5.04
N ARG A 60 -15.77 0.48 4.77
CA ARG A 60 -16.55 0.78 3.55
C ARG A 60 -15.74 0.53 2.29
N ARG A 61 -14.50 1.05 2.22
CA ARG A 61 -13.59 0.90 1.08
C ARG A 61 -13.27 -0.56 0.83
N LEU A 62 -12.88 -1.28 1.89
CA LEU A 62 -12.61 -2.71 1.85
C LEU A 62 -13.82 -3.52 1.34
N ALA A 63 -15.02 -3.19 1.82
CA ALA A 63 -16.23 -3.90 1.42
C ALA A 63 -16.56 -3.77 -0.07
N VAL A 64 -16.30 -2.59 -0.67
CA VAL A 64 -16.43 -2.42 -2.12
C VAL A 64 -15.40 -3.28 -2.85
N MET A 65 -14.14 -3.26 -2.41
CA MET A 65 -13.08 -4.06 -3.04
C MET A 65 -13.38 -5.56 -3.01
N LEU A 66 -13.81 -6.10 -1.88
CA LEU A 66 -14.15 -7.53 -1.76
C LEU A 66 -15.32 -7.92 -2.66
N LYS A 67 -16.36 -7.08 -2.71
CA LYS A 67 -17.52 -7.32 -3.59
C LYS A 67 -17.10 -7.32 -5.05
N GLU A 68 -16.36 -6.31 -5.49
CA GLU A 68 -15.96 -6.17 -6.89
C GLU A 68 -14.89 -7.19 -7.30
N ALA A 69 -14.08 -7.69 -6.37
CA ALA A 69 -13.16 -8.80 -6.61
C ALA A 69 -13.85 -10.18 -6.61
N GLY A 70 -15.18 -10.24 -6.46
CA GLY A 70 -15.94 -11.49 -6.60
C GLY A 70 -15.90 -12.41 -5.36
N TYR A 71 -15.53 -11.88 -4.19
CA TYR A 71 -15.52 -12.67 -2.96
C TYR A 71 -16.93 -13.15 -2.61
N SER A 72 -17.06 -14.41 -2.17
CA SER A 72 -18.33 -14.94 -1.69
C SER A 72 -18.86 -14.11 -0.51
N VAL A 73 -20.18 -14.06 -0.32
CA VAL A 73 -20.81 -13.30 0.78
C VAL A 73 -20.23 -13.71 2.14
N ASN A 74 -20.05 -15.01 2.38
CA ASN A 74 -19.47 -15.53 3.62
C ASN A 74 -18.04 -15.01 3.81
N ARG A 75 -17.22 -15.01 2.75
CA ARG A 75 -15.86 -14.50 2.82
C ARG A 75 -15.83 -12.98 3.01
N GLN A 76 -16.76 -12.23 2.42
CA GLN A 76 -16.91 -10.80 2.70
C GLN A 76 -17.19 -10.54 4.19
N TYR A 77 -18.09 -11.30 4.81
CA TYR A 77 -18.33 -11.21 6.27
C TYR A 77 -17.07 -11.52 7.06
N GLU A 78 -16.38 -12.63 6.75
CA GLU A 78 -15.18 -13.05 7.46
C GLU A 78 -14.08 -11.99 7.42
N VAL A 79 -13.78 -11.44 6.25
CA VAL A 79 -12.74 -10.42 6.08
C VAL A 79 -13.14 -9.11 6.76
N LEU A 80 -14.40 -8.69 6.64
CA LEU A 80 -14.88 -7.45 7.28
C LEU A 80 -14.93 -7.56 8.81
N LEU A 81 -15.31 -8.72 9.36
CA LEU A 81 -15.25 -8.99 10.79
C LEU A 81 -13.81 -9.03 11.30
N PHE A 82 -12.90 -9.66 10.53
CA PHE A 82 -11.47 -9.61 10.84
C PHE A 82 -10.99 -8.15 10.90
N HIS A 83 -11.31 -7.35 9.87
CA HIS A 83 -10.94 -5.94 9.84
C HIS A 83 -11.52 -5.16 11.04
N TYR A 84 -12.82 -5.31 11.31
CA TYR A 84 -13.53 -4.64 12.40
C TYR A 84 -12.95 -4.93 13.79
N HIS A 85 -12.63 -6.20 14.06
CA HIS A 85 -12.19 -6.64 15.39
C HIS A 85 -10.67 -6.63 15.59
N TRP A 86 -9.88 -6.80 14.53
CA TRP A 86 -8.44 -7.02 14.63
C TRP A 86 -7.61 -5.89 14.03
N ILE A 87 -8.11 -5.18 13.02
CA ILE A 87 -7.36 -4.08 12.39
C ILE A 87 -7.81 -2.74 12.96
N VAL A 88 -9.10 -2.41 12.85
CA VAL A 88 -9.65 -1.09 13.23
C VAL A 88 -9.26 -0.63 14.64
N PRO A 89 -9.29 -1.48 15.70
CA PRO A 89 -8.91 -1.04 17.05
C PRO A 89 -7.44 -0.64 17.19
N ASN A 90 -6.58 -1.04 16.23
CA ASN A 90 -5.15 -0.78 16.25
C ASN A 90 -4.74 0.26 15.18
N LEU A 91 -5.68 1.00 14.59
CA LEU A 91 -5.40 2.10 13.64
C LEU A 91 -5.15 3.46 14.34
N GLY A 92 -5.26 3.50 15.66
CA GLY A 92 -4.94 4.69 16.45
C GLY A 92 -5.99 5.80 16.45
N PRO A 93 -5.65 6.97 17.02
CA PRO A 93 -6.54 8.12 17.02
C PRO A 93 -6.91 8.55 15.61
N ARG A 94 -8.17 8.95 15.43
CA ARG A 94 -8.61 9.59 14.18
C ARG A 94 -7.91 10.94 14.00
N PRO A 95 -7.85 11.47 12.76
CA PRO A 95 -7.36 12.83 12.53
C PRO A 95 -8.08 13.86 13.41
N HIS A 96 -7.34 14.84 13.89
CA HIS A 96 -7.87 16.00 14.60
C HIS A 96 -8.77 16.83 13.68
N ALA A 97 -9.55 17.76 14.26
CA ALA A 97 -10.50 18.58 13.50
C ALA A 97 -9.82 19.48 12.44
N ASP A 98 -8.54 19.80 12.62
CA ASP A 98 -7.71 20.53 11.67
C ASP A 98 -7.04 19.64 10.60
N GLY A 99 -7.34 18.33 10.61
CA GLY A 99 -6.77 17.33 9.70
C GLY A 99 -5.39 16.81 10.11
N SER A 100 -4.80 17.31 11.20
CA SER A 100 -3.53 16.81 11.71
C SER A 100 -3.67 15.40 12.29
N LEU A 101 -2.58 14.64 12.27
CA LEU A 101 -2.51 13.31 12.84
C LEU A 101 -1.72 13.29 14.13
N THR A 102 -2.15 12.43 15.04
CA THR A 102 -1.31 12.05 16.18
C THR A 102 -0.10 11.23 15.74
N TRP A 103 -0.27 10.32 14.78
CA TRP A 103 0.79 9.44 14.28
C TRP A 103 0.88 9.44 12.77
N TYR A 104 2.08 9.60 12.25
CA TYR A 104 2.34 9.59 10.81
C TYR A 104 2.84 8.21 10.37
N ALA A 105 2.02 7.49 9.60
CA ALA A 105 2.40 6.22 8.99
C ALA A 105 3.41 6.45 7.85
N PRO A 106 4.62 5.87 7.89
CA PRO A 106 5.65 6.13 6.89
C PRO A 106 5.33 5.53 5.50
N MET A 107 4.44 4.54 5.45
CA MET A 107 4.13 3.81 4.20
C MET A 107 3.08 4.48 3.32
N THR A 108 2.37 5.49 3.82
CA THR A 108 1.38 6.24 3.05
C THR A 108 1.80 7.70 2.92
N PHE A 109 1.39 8.31 1.81
CA PHE A 109 1.83 9.66 1.47
C PHE A 109 1.09 10.76 2.22
N ASP A 110 -0.13 10.48 2.67
CA ASP A 110 -0.86 11.39 3.56
C ASP A 110 -0.51 11.14 5.03
N GLY A 111 0.07 9.98 5.36
CA GLY A 111 0.41 9.50 6.70
C GLY A 111 -0.66 8.62 7.33
N THR A 112 -1.72 8.20 6.60
CA THR A 112 -2.78 7.34 7.13
C THR A 112 -2.26 5.93 7.37
N PRO A 113 -2.75 5.22 8.39
CA PRO A 113 -2.20 3.92 8.77
C PRO A 113 -2.71 2.77 7.91
N VAL A 114 -3.33 3.02 6.76
CA VAL A 114 -3.86 1.94 5.92
C VAL A 114 -3.81 2.28 4.44
N TYR A 115 -3.50 1.28 3.62
CA TYR A 115 -3.71 1.31 2.18
C TYR A 115 -4.10 -0.07 1.66
N TYR A 116 -4.62 -0.09 0.44
CA TYR A 116 -5.18 -1.28 -0.17
C TYR A 116 -4.36 -1.72 -1.37
N CYS A 117 -4.43 -3.01 -1.69
CA CYS A 117 -3.89 -3.52 -2.95
C CYS A 117 -4.96 -4.32 -3.67
N TRP A 118 -5.02 -4.11 -4.98
CA TRP A 118 -5.76 -4.93 -5.91
C TRP A 118 -4.77 -5.78 -6.70
N LYS A 119 -4.66 -7.06 -6.35
CA LYS A 119 -3.88 -8.02 -7.13
C LYS A 119 -4.78 -8.50 -8.26
N TRP A 120 -4.36 -8.24 -9.49
CA TRP A 120 -5.12 -8.60 -10.67
C TRP A 120 -5.19 -10.12 -10.84
N ASN A 121 -6.26 -10.58 -11.49
CA ASN A 121 -6.42 -11.99 -11.83
C ASN A 121 -5.39 -12.42 -12.88
N VAL A 122 -4.97 -13.68 -12.80
CA VAL A 122 -4.39 -14.40 -13.94
C VAL A 122 -5.52 -15.08 -14.73
N ALA A 123 -5.19 -15.69 -15.86
CA ALA A 123 -6.19 -16.38 -16.69
C ALA A 123 -6.95 -17.44 -15.86
N GLY A 124 -8.29 -17.37 -15.86
CA GLY A 124 -9.16 -18.26 -15.10
C GLY A 124 -9.20 -18.03 -13.57
N GLY A 125 -8.47 -17.03 -13.06
CA GLY A 125 -8.46 -16.64 -11.65
C GLY A 125 -9.38 -15.46 -11.33
N ALA A 126 -9.40 -15.08 -10.06
CA ALA A 126 -10.07 -13.87 -9.57
C ALA A 126 -9.07 -12.91 -8.92
N PRO A 127 -9.36 -11.61 -8.84
CA PRO A 127 -8.54 -10.66 -8.13
C PRO A 127 -8.45 -10.99 -6.63
N GLU A 128 -7.36 -10.57 -5.99
CA GLU A 128 -7.22 -10.68 -4.54
C GLU A 128 -7.00 -9.30 -3.90
N VAL A 129 -7.64 -9.08 -2.76
CA VAL A 129 -7.56 -7.84 -1.99
C VAL A 129 -6.56 -8.00 -0.84
N ARG A 130 -5.71 -7.00 -0.67
CA ARG A 130 -4.79 -6.90 0.47
C ARG A 130 -5.00 -5.60 1.21
N ILE A 131 -4.76 -5.63 2.52
CA ILE A 131 -4.69 -4.46 3.37
C ILE A 131 -3.27 -4.40 3.93
N THR A 132 -2.62 -3.25 3.81
CA THR A 132 -1.37 -3.00 4.53
C THR A 132 -1.61 -1.86 5.50
N THR A 133 -1.11 -2.03 6.72
CA THR A 133 -1.43 -1.15 7.83
C THR A 133 -0.31 -1.04 8.85
N ASP A 134 -0.10 0.19 9.31
CA ASP A 134 0.62 0.45 10.54
C ASP A 134 -0.29 0.11 11.72
N ILE A 135 0.22 -0.74 12.61
CA ILE A 135 -0.50 -1.22 13.79
C ILE A 135 0.03 -0.45 14.99
N PHE A 136 -0.86 0.21 15.70
CA PHE A 136 -0.54 1.01 16.87
C PHE A 136 -1.15 0.42 18.14
N GLY A 137 -0.52 0.73 19.27
CA GLY A 137 -0.98 0.36 20.60
C GLY A 137 -0.75 1.49 21.59
N GLN A 138 -1.09 1.23 22.86
CA GLN A 138 -1.01 2.24 23.93
C GLN A 138 0.39 2.83 24.20
N TYR A 139 1.45 2.15 23.74
CA TYR A 139 2.84 2.56 23.94
C TYR A 139 3.50 3.13 22.68
N THR A 140 2.82 3.11 21.53
CA THR A 140 3.33 3.68 20.28
C THR A 140 3.75 5.13 20.49
N ALA A 141 4.94 5.48 19.98
CA ALA A 141 5.51 6.83 20.10
C ALA A 141 5.65 7.29 21.56
N THR A 142 5.91 6.35 22.47
CA THR A 142 6.36 6.62 23.84
C THR A 142 7.77 6.07 24.02
N PRO A 143 8.51 6.44 25.08
CA PRO A 143 9.81 5.84 25.38
C PRO A 143 9.80 4.31 25.54
N LEU A 144 8.63 3.68 25.76
CA LEU A 144 8.50 2.22 25.83
C LEU A 144 8.40 1.55 24.45
N ASP A 145 7.94 2.26 23.43
CA ASP A 145 7.91 1.79 22.04
C ASP A 145 8.13 2.96 21.06
N PRO A 146 9.34 3.55 21.06
CA PRO A 146 9.64 4.78 20.32
C PRO A 146 9.52 4.62 18.80
N VAL A 147 9.65 3.40 18.29
CA VAL A 147 9.68 3.09 16.85
C VAL A 147 8.57 2.11 16.44
N ASN A 148 7.58 1.90 17.31
CA ASN A 148 6.39 1.09 17.05
C ASN A 148 6.69 -0.35 16.57
N THR A 149 7.44 -1.09 17.37
CA THR A 149 7.75 -2.52 17.11
C THR A 149 6.94 -3.47 17.98
N LEU A 150 6.35 -3.01 19.09
CA LEU A 150 5.65 -3.87 20.03
C LEU A 150 4.22 -4.18 19.57
N ALA A 151 3.47 -3.16 19.13
CA ALA A 151 2.06 -3.32 18.76
C ALA A 151 1.84 -4.30 17.59
N PRO A 152 2.62 -4.26 16.48
CA PRO A 152 2.53 -5.28 15.42
C PRO A 152 2.79 -6.70 15.95
N GLN A 153 3.81 -6.88 16.80
CA GLN A 153 4.14 -8.19 17.37
C GLN A 153 3.05 -8.72 18.31
N GLU A 154 2.47 -7.86 19.14
CA GLU A 154 1.37 -8.24 20.03
C GLU A 154 0.13 -8.68 19.24
N LEU A 155 -0.22 -7.96 18.18
CA LEU A 155 -1.34 -8.35 17.30
C LEU A 155 -1.10 -9.71 16.65
N LEU A 156 0.09 -9.92 16.04
CA LEU A 156 0.44 -11.21 15.43
C LEU A 156 0.41 -12.35 16.45
N LEU A 157 0.84 -12.09 17.69
CA LEU A 157 0.78 -13.09 18.75
C LEU A 157 -0.64 -13.47 19.12
N ARG A 158 -1.56 -12.51 19.19
CA ARG A 158 -2.98 -12.80 19.43
C ARG A 158 -3.59 -13.59 18.26
N ILE A 159 -3.25 -13.25 17.02
CA ILE A 159 -3.71 -13.99 15.83
C ILE A 159 -3.18 -15.43 15.82
N SER A 160 -1.90 -15.64 16.15
CA SER A 160 -1.26 -16.98 16.17
C SER A 160 -1.89 -17.98 17.17
N ARG A 161 -2.69 -17.49 18.11
CA ARG A 161 -3.46 -18.34 19.04
C ARG A 161 -4.72 -18.91 18.40
N ILE A 162 -5.21 -18.27 17.34
CA ILE A 162 -6.42 -18.64 16.59
C ILE A 162 -6.03 -19.36 15.31
N ASP A 163 -5.11 -18.77 14.55
CA ASP A 163 -4.59 -19.33 13.30
C ASP A 163 -3.16 -19.80 13.51
N ARG A 164 -2.96 -21.13 13.55
CA ARG A 164 -1.65 -21.75 13.75
C ARG A 164 -0.72 -21.65 12.55
N THR A 165 -1.21 -21.20 11.40
CA THR A 165 -0.36 -20.91 10.24
C THR A 165 0.43 -19.61 10.41
N VAL A 166 0.01 -18.74 11.33
CA VAL A 166 0.73 -17.51 11.68
C VAL A 166 1.83 -17.80 12.69
N ASP A 167 3.08 -17.75 12.25
CA ASP A 167 4.27 -17.96 13.08
C ASP A 167 5.16 -16.72 13.10
N THR A 168 5.55 -16.28 14.30
CA THR A 168 6.27 -15.02 14.52
C THR A 168 7.78 -15.18 14.69
N THR A 169 8.32 -16.39 14.55
CA THR A 169 9.71 -16.73 14.87
C THR A 169 10.70 -15.90 14.06
N VAL A 170 10.52 -15.84 12.73
CA VAL A 170 11.40 -15.08 11.83
C VAL A 170 11.37 -13.59 12.14
N ILE A 171 10.17 -13.02 12.30
CA ILE A 171 9.99 -11.58 12.57
C ILE A 171 10.60 -11.21 13.91
N ARG A 172 10.38 -12.00 14.97
CA ARG A 172 10.98 -11.77 16.28
C ARG A 172 12.50 -11.76 16.19
N GLY A 173 13.09 -12.67 15.42
CA GLY A 173 14.54 -12.71 15.16
C GLY A 173 15.06 -11.46 14.46
N LEU A 174 14.35 -10.98 13.43
CA LEU A 174 14.74 -9.77 12.69
C LEU A 174 14.54 -8.49 13.52
N VAL A 175 13.40 -8.32 14.20
CA VAL A 175 13.16 -7.18 15.10
C VAL A 175 14.21 -7.13 16.22
N SER A 176 14.51 -8.29 16.78
CA SER A 176 15.59 -8.48 17.76
C SER A 176 16.94 -7.97 17.25
N ALA A 177 17.29 -8.31 15.99
CA ALA A 177 18.56 -7.92 15.40
C ALA A 177 18.61 -6.44 15.00
N TYR A 178 17.50 -5.89 14.49
CA TYR A 178 17.47 -4.53 13.94
C TYR A 178 17.35 -3.44 15.00
N TYR A 179 16.63 -3.67 16.11
CA TYR A 179 16.23 -2.57 17.00
C TYR A 179 16.72 -2.71 18.43
N ARG A 180 17.02 -3.92 18.93
CA ARG A 180 17.25 -4.15 20.36
C ARG A 180 18.38 -3.28 20.93
N HIS A 181 19.46 -3.11 20.17
CA HIS A 181 20.63 -2.37 20.65
C HIS A 181 20.39 -0.86 20.74
N ASP A 182 19.44 -0.33 19.97
CA ASP A 182 19.25 1.12 19.79
C ASP A 182 17.99 1.68 20.46
N MET A 183 17.17 0.83 21.09
CA MET A 183 15.91 1.26 21.74
C MET A 183 16.08 2.39 22.76
N THR A 184 17.15 2.36 23.56
CA THR A 184 17.43 3.42 24.55
C THR A 184 17.66 4.75 23.85
N LYS A 185 18.44 4.74 22.76
CA LYS A 185 18.73 5.95 21.98
C LYS A 185 17.48 6.45 21.27
N HIS A 186 16.69 5.57 20.66
CA HIS A 186 15.41 5.97 20.05
C HIS A 186 14.46 6.60 21.08
N ALA A 187 14.46 6.11 22.32
CA ALA A 187 13.70 6.71 23.40
C ALA A 187 14.24 8.11 23.81
N GLU A 188 15.54 8.36 23.68
CA GLU A 188 16.15 9.68 23.87
C GLU A 188 15.83 10.63 22.71
N ASP A 189 16.04 10.20 21.46
CA ASP A 189 15.71 10.94 20.25
C ASP A 189 14.24 11.41 20.26
N LEU A 190 13.32 10.52 20.67
CA LEU A 190 11.91 10.85 20.83
C LEU A 190 11.67 11.91 21.92
N LYS A 191 12.38 11.84 23.06
CA LYS A 191 12.28 12.86 24.13
C LYS A 191 12.82 14.22 23.69
N GLU A 192 13.80 14.23 22.80
CA GLU A 192 14.33 15.44 22.17
C GLU A 192 13.41 16.00 21.07
N GLY A 193 12.29 15.34 20.81
CA GLY A 193 11.27 15.77 19.85
C GLY A 193 11.59 15.38 18.40
N GLN A 194 12.52 14.43 18.18
CA GLN A 194 12.74 13.88 16.85
C GLN A 194 11.53 13.04 16.40
N ASN A 195 11.16 13.16 15.13
CA ASN A 195 10.11 12.35 14.54
C ASN A 195 10.69 11.00 14.10
N LEU A 196 10.30 9.93 14.78
CA LEU A 196 10.73 8.56 14.45
C LEU A 196 9.63 7.84 13.67
N PRO A 197 9.92 7.30 12.48
CA PRO A 197 8.94 6.53 11.72
C PRO A 197 8.66 5.19 12.39
N SER A 198 7.48 4.61 12.11
CA SER A 198 7.22 3.21 12.48
C SER A 198 8.20 2.28 11.76
N ALA A 199 8.79 1.37 12.53
CA ALA A 199 9.76 0.40 12.05
C ALA A 199 9.11 -0.87 11.47
N ALA A 200 7.85 -1.15 11.80
CA ALA A 200 7.18 -2.40 11.48
C ALA A 200 5.74 -2.19 11.01
N VAL A 201 5.46 -2.58 9.77
CA VAL A 201 4.13 -2.50 9.13
C VAL A 201 3.63 -3.92 8.84
N LEU A 202 2.32 -4.17 8.92
CA LEU A 202 1.74 -5.48 8.58
C LEU A 202 0.92 -5.42 7.29
N CYS A 203 1.00 -6.47 6.47
CA CYS A 203 0.08 -6.69 5.35
C CYS A 203 -0.67 -8.01 5.53
N PHE A 204 -1.98 -7.92 5.37
CA PHE A 204 -2.92 -9.03 5.39
C PHE A 204 -3.42 -9.27 3.97
N GLU A 205 -3.22 -10.49 3.48
CA GLU A 205 -3.72 -10.96 2.19
C GLU A 205 -4.88 -11.92 2.42
N PHE A 206 -6.04 -11.56 1.91
CA PHE A 206 -7.25 -12.35 2.07
C PHE A 206 -7.48 -13.16 0.80
N GLY A 207 -7.08 -14.43 0.78
CA GLY A 207 -7.38 -15.32 -0.35
C GLY A 207 -8.89 -15.52 -0.52
N GLN A 208 -9.32 -15.83 -1.74
CA GLN A 208 -10.73 -16.07 -2.09
C GLN A 208 -11.34 -17.25 -1.28
N GLU A 209 -10.54 -18.28 -0.99
CA GLU A 209 -10.97 -19.54 -0.37
C GLU A 209 -10.69 -19.62 1.14
N GLY A 210 -10.72 -18.50 1.86
CA GLY A 210 -10.56 -18.52 3.32
C GLY A 210 -9.12 -18.33 3.83
N LYS A 211 -8.10 -18.53 2.99
CA LYS A 211 -6.69 -18.41 3.41
C LYS A 211 -6.34 -16.97 3.82
N LEU A 212 -5.84 -16.80 5.05
CA LEU A 212 -5.17 -15.58 5.49
C LEU A 212 -3.66 -15.77 5.32
N ALA A 213 -3.00 -14.85 4.61
CA ALA A 213 -1.54 -14.76 4.64
C ALA A 213 -1.15 -13.42 5.24
N VAL A 214 -0.11 -13.42 6.07
CA VAL A 214 0.38 -12.20 6.73
C VAL A 214 1.84 -11.99 6.37
N LYS A 215 2.21 -10.73 6.15
CA LYS A 215 3.58 -10.27 5.92
C LYS A 215 3.87 -9.12 6.87
N SER A 216 5.13 -8.97 7.29
CA SER A 216 5.58 -7.78 8.01
C SER A 216 6.65 -7.09 7.19
N TYR A 217 6.63 -5.77 7.09
CA TYR A 217 7.70 -4.96 6.50
C TYR A 217 8.52 -4.35 7.64
N LEU A 218 9.83 -4.57 7.62
CA LEU A 218 10.76 -4.15 8.66
C LEU A 218 11.87 -3.31 8.03
N ALA A 219 11.97 -2.04 8.43
CA ALA A 219 13.02 -1.13 8.01
C ALA A 219 13.98 -0.88 9.19
N PRO A 220 15.23 -1.35 9.15
CA PRO A 220 16.23 -1.00 10.14
C PRO A 220 16.39 0.52 10.20
N LEU A 221 16.35 1.08 11.41
CA LEU A 221 16.58 2.49 11.62
C LEU A 221 18.06 2.66 11.93
N ASN A 222 18.77 3.48 11.15
CA ASN A 222 20.14 3.78 11.49
C ASN A 222 20.21 4.95 12.46
N ASN A 223 21.15 4.84 13.39
CA ASN A 223 21.44 5.81 14.44
C ASN A 223 21.82 7.22 13.98
N HIS A 224 21.88 7.48 12.67
CA HIS A 224 22.32 8.76 12.12
C HIS A 224 21.32 9.44 11.18
N GLN A 225 20.16 8.85 10.87
CA GLN A 225 19.06 9.39 10.04
C GLN A 225 19.43 9.99 8.66
N LYS A 226 20.72 10.13 8.33
CA LYS A 226 21.23 10.77 7.10
C LYS A 226 21.67 9.78 6.04
N ASP A 227 22.10 8.59 6.44
CA ASP A 227 22.53 7.53 5.52
C ASP A 227 21.50 6.40 5.46
N HIS A 228 21.59 5.51 4.48
CA HIS A 228 20.79 4.28 4.47
C HIS A 228 21.48 3.20 5.32
N ALA A 229 20.74 2.26 5.89
CA ALA A 229 21.34 1.10 6.56
C ALA A 229 22.21 0.31 5.57
N SER A 230 23.35 -0.21 6.04
CA SER A 230 24.25 -0.98 5.17
C SER A 230 23.62 -2.32 4.81
N ARG A 231 24.09 -2.93 3.72
CA ARG A 231 23.66 -4.28 3.33
C ARG A 231 23.88 -5.30 4.45
N ASP A 232 24.98 -5.20 5.18
CA ASP A 232 25.31 -6.12 6.28
C ASP A 232 24.27 -6.07 7.42
N THR A 233 23.69 -4.89 7.67
CA THR A 233 22.59 -4.73 8.65
C THR A 233 21.42 -5.63 8.30
N PHE A 234 21.11 -5.78 7.01
CA PHE A 234 20.02 -6.62 6.52
C PHE A 234 20.42 -8.08 6.35
N GLU A 235 21.57 -8.35 5.73
CA GLU A 235 21.96 -9.70 5.30
C GLU A 235 22.44 -10.57 6.48
N THR A 236 23.11 -10.00 7.48
CA THR A 236 23.68 -10.76 8.60
C THR A 236 22.60 -11.52 9.39
N PRO A 237 21.48 -10.90 9.81
CA PRO A 237 20.43 -11.62 10.54
C PRO A 237 19.74 -12.69 9.68
N VAL A 238 19.59 -12.45 8.38
CA VAL A 238 19.03 -13.43 7.44
C VAL A 238 19.94 -14.64 7.30
N ARG A 239 21.26 -14.43 7.22
CA ARG A 239 22.25 -15.52 7.16
C ARG A 239 22.32 -16.32 8.46
N ALA A 240 22.08 -15.68 9.61
CA ALA A 240 21.96 -16.39 10.88
C ALA A 240 20.73 -17.31 10.92
N LEU A 241 19.61 -16.90 10.33
CA LEU A 241 18.39 -17.70 10.22
C LEU A 241 18.50 -18.80 9.15
N TYR A 242 19.12 -18.48 8.02
CA TYR A 242 19.29 -19.36 6.86
C TYR A 242 20.75 -19.42 6.41
N PRO A 243 21.60 -20.24 7.06
CA PRO A 243 23.04 -20.29 6.75
C PRO A 243 23.35 -20.74 5.33
N LYS A 244 22.47 -21.54 4.72
CA LYS A 244 22.55 -21.95 3.31
C LYS A 244 21.45 -21.24 2.53
N ASN A 245 21.79 -20.15 1.86
CA ASN A 245 20.82 -19.33 1.13
C ASN A 245 21.39 -18.86 -0.20
N ARG A 246 21.32 -19.73 -1.22
CA ARG A 246 21.88 -19.46 -2.54
C ARG A 246 21.22 -18.27 -3.23
N ALA A 247 19.90 -18.12 -3.12
CA ALA A 247 19.19 -16.96 -3.67
C ALA A 247 19.73 -15.65 -3.07
N LEU A 248 19.99 -15.58 -1.76
CA LEU A 248 20.61 -14.40 -1.15
C LEU A 248 22.03 -14.17 -1.70
N ASP A 249 22.85 -15.22 -1.83
CA ASP A 249 24.19 -15.09 -2.41
C ASP A 249 24.15 -14.52 -3.84
N VAL A 250 23.20 -14.98 -4.66
CA VAL A 250 22.98 -14.46 -6.01
C VAL A 250 22.61 -12.98 -6.00
N VAL A 251 21.74 -12.55 -5.08
CA VAL A 251 21.38 -11.14 -4.90
C VAL A 251 22.62 -10.34 -4.51
N SER A 252 23.39 -10.80 -3.52
CA SER A 252 24.61 -10.13 -3.05
C SER A 252 25.64 -9.95 -4.19
N GLU A 253 25.88 -11.01 -4.97
CA GLU A 253 26.77 -10.98 -6.15
C GLU A 253 26.28 -9.99 -7.21
N PHE A 254 24.97 -9.95 -7.50
CA PHE A 254 24.39 -9.00 -8.45
C PHE A 254 24.62 -7.56 -7.99
N LEU A 255 24.33 -7.25 -6.73
CA LEU A 255 24.52 -5.92 -6.14
C LEU A 255 25.99 -5.47 -6.15
N GLU A 256 26.94 -6.40 -6.09
CA GLU A 256 28.38 -6.12 -6.08
C GLU A 256 29.01 -6.01 -7.46
N SER A 257 28.51 -6.76 -8.43
CA SER A 257 29.17 -6.93 -9.73
C SER A 257 28.48 -6.18 -10.87
N ASN A 258 27.17 -6.04 -10.82
CA ASN A 258 26.37 -5.46 -11.90
C ASN A 258 26.29 -3.92 -11.82
N GLY A 259 26.29 -3.24 -12.97
CA GLY A 259 26.30 -1.76 -13.04
C GLY A 259 25.04 -1.11 -12.45
N VAL A 260 23.86 -1.68 -12.72
CA VAL A 260 22.59 -1.26 -12.13
C VAL A 260 22.49 -1.72 -10.68
N GLY A 261 22.88 -2.96 -10.38
CA GLY A 261 22.89 -3.53 -9.03
C GLY A 261 23.65 -2.67 -8.02
N LYS A 262 24.83 -2.15 -8.38
CA LYS A 262 25.64 -1.25 -7.54
C LYS A 262 24.95 0.07 -7.16
N ARG A 263 23.95 0.50 -7.94
CA ARG A 263 23.16 1.72 -7.68
C ARG A 263 21.95 1.45 -6.79
N MET A 264 21.62 0.20 -6.50
CA MET A 264 20.46 -0.17 -5.69
C MET A 264 20.74 0.07 -4.21
N VAL A 265 19.77 0.67 -3.52
CA VAL A 265 19.86 1.04 -2.11
C VAL A 265 18.87 0.19 -1.31
N PRO A 266 19.30 -0.59 -0.31
CA PRO A 266 18.39 -1.39 0.50
C PRO A 266 17.48 -0.49 1.34
N ILE A 267 16.20 -0.85 1.45
CA ILE A 267 15.20 -0.06 2.18
C ILE A 267 14.63 -0.83 3.37
N LEU A 268 14.15 -2.04 3.12
CA LEU A 268 13.43 -2.85 4.11
C LEU A 268 13.46 -4.33 3.74
N MET A 269 13.07 -5.19 4.69
CA MET A 269 12.78 -6.60 4.44
C MET A 269 11.34 -6.92 4.80
N ALA A 270 10.70 -7.78 4.01
CA ALA A 270 9.35 -8.24 4.28
C ALA A 270 9.24 -9.77 4.39
N PRO A 271 9.48 -10.36 5.58
CA PRO A 271 9.22 -11.78 5.82
C PRO A 271 7.73 -12.12 5.77
N ASP A 272 7.42 -13.30 5.21
CA ASP A 272 6.13 -13.96 5.43
C ASP A 272 6.04 -14.40 6.92
N VAL A 273 4.87 -14.22 7.55
CA VAL A 273 4.62 -14.55 8.97
C VAL A 273 4.16 -16.00 9.10
N VAL A 274 5.04 -16.92 8.72
CA VAL A 274 4.80 -18.37 8.64
C VAL A 274 5.99 -19.11 9.24
N PRO A 275 5.92 -20.45 9.47
CA PRO A 275 7.04 -21.21 9.99
C PRO A 275 8.32 -20.96 9.18
N ALA A 276 9.47 -20.92 9.86
CA ALA A 276 10.74 -20.52 9.24
C ALA A 276 11.11 -21.37 8.01
N ALA A 277 10.72 -22.65 7.97
CA ALA A 277 10.96 -23.51 6.82
C ALA A 277 10.28 -23.01 5.53
N ASP A 278 9.19 -22.27 5.65
CA ASP A 278 8.37 -21.76 4.53
C ASP A 278 8.50 -20.23 4.36
N ALA A 279 9.12 -19.54 5.31
CA ALA A 279 9.12 -18.09 5.38
C ALA A 279 10.08 -17.48 4.36
N ARG A 280 9.49 -16.91 3.30
CA ARG A 280 10.23 -16.16 2.29
C ARG A 280 10.51 -14.74 2.76
N ILE A 281 11.71 -14.23 2.48
CA ILE A 281 12.12 -12.87 2.81
C ILE A 281 12.17 -12.06 1.52
N LYS A 282 11.31 -11.05 1.41
CA LYS A 282 11.37 -10.09 0.29
C LYS A 282 12.33 -8.97 0.66
N TYR A 283 13.46 -8.88 -0.03
CA TYR A 283 14.48 -7.86 0.24
C TYR A 283 14.28 -6.68 -0.71
N TYR A 284 13.83 -5.54 -0.18
CA TYR A 284 13.43 -4.37 -0.96
C TYR A 284 14.57 -3.39 -1.18
N PHE A 285 14.64 -2.88 -2.40
CA PHE A 285 15.63 -1.91 -2.85
C PHE A 285 14.97 -0.78 -3.62
N TYR A 286 15.50 0.42 -3.43
CA TYR A 286 15.27 1.55 -4.33
C TYR A 286 16.35 1.51 -5.42
N CYS A 287 15.95 1.69 -6.66
CA CYS A 287 16.86 1.84 -7.79
C CYS A 287 16.61 3.19 -8.46
N PRO A 288 17.62 4.05 -8.63
CA PRO A 288 17.47 5.32 -9.34
C PRO A 288 17.41 5.15 -10.86
N CYS A 289 17.68 3.96 -11.41
CA CYS A 289 17.50 3.69 -12.85
C CYS A 289 16.02 3.43 -13.17
N THR A 290 15.54 3.98 -14.27
CA THR A 290 14.18 3.82 -14.78
C THR A 290 14.11 3.44 -16.26
N SER A 291 15.22 3.42 -16.99
CA SER A 291 15.25 2.96 -18.39
C SER A 291 14.81 1.50 -18.55
N PHE A 292 14.26 1.12 -19.70
CA PHE A 292 13.83 -0.26 -19.97
C PHE A 292 15.00 -1.24 -19.94
N ASP A 293 16.19 -0.82 -20.39
CA ASP A 293 17.43 -1.60 -20.28
C ASP A 293 17.77 -1.90 -18.81
N SER A 294 17.65 -0.89 -17.93
CA SER A 294 17.92 -1.10 -16.50
C SER A 294 16.91 -2.02 -15.83
N ILE A 295 15.63 -1.93 -16.22
CA ILE A 295 14.57 -2.83 -15.75
C ILE A 295 14.89 -4.26 -16.19
N ARG A 296 15.23 -4.46 -17.46
CA ARG A 296 15.63 -5.77 -18.00
C ARG A 296 16.82 -6.34 -17.25
N ASP A 297 17.84 -5.53 -16.99
CA ASP A 297 19.04 -5.95 -16.28
C ASP A 297 18.73 -6.45 -14.86
N VAL A 298 17.88 -5.73 -14.11
CA VAL A 298 17.43 -6.17 -12.77
C VAL A 298 16.53 -7.39 -12.84
N MET A 299 15.50 -7.39 -13.70
CA MET A 299 14.51 -8.47 -13.82
C MET A 299 15.12 -9.79 -14.33
N THR A 300 16.28 -9.73 -15.00
CA THR A 300 17.05 -10.89 -15.44
C THR A 300 18.23 -11.24 -14.54
N LEU A 301 18.49 -10.47 -13.47
CA LEU A 301 19.72 -10.56 -12.66
C LEU A 301 21.00 -10.55 -13.52
N GLY A 302 21.08 -9.64 -14.48
CA GLY A 302 22.19 -9.57 -15.43
C GLY A 302 22.26 -10.78 -16.36
N GLY A 303 21.10 -11.26 -16.83
CA GLY A 303 21.00 -12.40 -17.74
C GLY A 303 21.05 -13.79 -17.10
N ARG A 304 21.05 -13.90 -15.77
CA ARG A 304 20.95 -15.19 -15.05
C ARG A 304 19.57 -15.85 -15.22
N THR A 305 18.52 -15.04 -15.35
CA THR A 305 17.17 -15.48 -15.71
C THR A 305 16.94 -15.24 -17.19
N THR A 306 16.55 -16.27 -17.93
CA THR A 306 16.35 -16.25 -19.39
C THR A 306 14.91 -16.66 -19.76
N GLY A 307 14.53 -16.48 -21.03
CA GLY A 307 13.22 -16.94 -21.53
C GLY A 307 12.02 -16.10 -21.10
N ILE A 308 12.25 -14.84 -20.70
CA ILE A 308 11.22 -13.92 -20.20
C ILE A 308 10.99 -12.69 -21.09
N ASP A 309 11.47 -12.72 -22.33
CA ASP A 309 11.47 -11.57 -23.25
C ASP A 309 10.06 -11.07 -23.57
N ASP A 310 9.11 -11.98 -23.79
CA ASP A 310 7.72 -11.64 -24.06
C ASP A 310 7.08 -10.91 -22.86
N GLN A 311 7.36 -11.38 -21.63
CA GLN A 311 6.86 -10.74 -20.41
C GLN A 311 7.51 -9.37 -20.17
N LEU A 312 8.81 -9.23 -20.48
CA LEU A 312 9.49 -7.94 -20.41
C LEU A 312 8.94 -6.94 -21.43
N HIS A 313 8.61 -7.39 -22.63
CA HIS A 313 7.93 -6.55 -23.63
C HIS A 313 6.55 -6.10 -23.12
N LYS A 314 5.75 -7.01 -22.54
CA LYS A 314 4.46 -6.67 -21.94
C LYS A 314 4.59 -5.71 -20.76
N LEU A 315 5.65 -5.83 -19.96
CA LEU A 315 5.99 -4.90 -18.89
C LEU A 315 6.33 -3.50 -19.45
N LYS A 316 7.12 -3.42 -20.53
CA LYS A 316 7.40 -2.15 -21.21
C LYS A 316 6.10 -1.43 -21.62
N LEU A 317 5.17 -2.16 -22.24
CA LEU A 317 3.86 -1.64 -22.61
C LEU A 317 3.05 -1.16 -21.39
N LEU A 318 3.10 -1.89 -20.27
CA LEU A 318 2.43 -1.46 -19.03
C LEU A 318 3.03 -0.16 -18.48
N ILE A 319 4.36 -0.03 -18.51
CA ILE A 319 5.06 1.17 -18.04
C ILE A 319 4.71 2.37 -18.92
N GLN A 320 4.66 2.23 -20.24
CA GLN A 320 4.23 3.30 -21.16
C GLN A 320 2.80 3.77 -20.92
N VAL A 321 1.96 2.91 -20.34
CA VAL A 321 0.58 3.23 -19.98
C VAL A 321 0.50 4.01 -18.67
N ILE A 322 1.22 3.58 -17.63
CA ILE A 322 1.17 4.20 -16.29
C ILE A 322 2.08 5.43 -16.16
N SER A 323 3.08 5.51 -17.02
CA SER A 323 3.93 6.67 -17.29
C SER A 323 3.67 7.01 -18.75
N PRO A 324 2.81 8.00 -19.10
CA PRO A 324 2.33 8.23 -20.46
C PRO A 324 3.46 8.63 -21.41
N LEU A 325 4.17 7.62 -21.92
CA LEU A 325 5.35 7.74 -22.75
C LEU A 325 4.99 7.48 -24.22
N PRO A 326 5.73 8.06 -25.18
CA PRO A 326 5.61 7.71 -26.58
C PRO A 326 5.83 6.22 -26.85
N GLU A 327 5.21 5.70 -27.90
CA GLU A 327 5.36 4.29 -28.32
C GLU A 327 6.81 3.94 -28.67
N ASP A 328 7.52 4.89 -29.29
CA ASP A 328 8.91 4.80 -29.72
C ASP A 328 9.92 5.26 -28.66
N PHE A 329 9.52 5.34 -27.38
CA PHE A 329 10.42 5.73 -26.30
C PHE A 329 11.65 4.78 -26.23
N PRO A 330 12.89 5.31 -26.27
CA PRO A 330 14.10 4.51 -26.31
C PRO A 330 14.31 3.65 -25.06
N ASP A 331 14.94 2.48 -25.23
CA ASP A 331 15.15 1.53 -24.13
C ASP A 331 16.25 1.95 -23.15
N ASP A 332 17.23 2.71 -23.62
CA ASP A 332 18.38 3.20 -22.84
C ASP A 332 18.10 4.53 -22.12
N GLN A 333 17.00 5.20 -22.47
CA GLN A 333 16.64 6.49 -21.91
C GLN A 333 15.96 6.36 -20.54
N GLU A 334 16.42 7.14 -19.56
CA GLU A 334 15.75 7.24 -18.25
C GLU A 334 14.39 7.93 -18.39
N ILE A 335 13.37 7.37 -17.73
CA ILE A 335 11.99 7.88 -17.79
C ILE A 335 11.89 9.22 -17.04
N PRO A 336 11.46 10.31 -17.71
CA PRO A 336 11.48 11.66 -17.13
C PRO A 336 10.42 11.83 -16.04
N VAL A 337 10.83 12.36 -14.88
CA VAL A 337 9.90 12.74 -13.80
C VAL A 337 9.30 14.11 -14.09
N VAL A 338 7.98 14.20 -13.99
CA VAL A 338 7.24 15.45 -14.09
C VAL A 338 6.90 15.95 -12.69
N LYS A 339 7.67 16.94 -12.22
CA LYS A 339 7.41 17.62 -10.95
C LYS A 339 6.39 18.74 -11.17
N ASP A 340 5.14 18.48 -10.82
CA ASP A 340 4.08 19.49 -10.84
C ASP A 340 3.32 19.49 -9.50
N LEU A 341 3.71 20.40 -8.61
CA LEU A 341 3.05 20.61 -7.31
C LEU A 341 1.91 21.64 -7.37
N SER A 342 1.65 22.23 -8.55
CA SER A 342 0.76 23.40 -8.67
C SER A 342 -0.71 23.03 -8.46
N SER A 343 -1.10 21.81 -8.83
CA SER A 343 -2.45 21.26 -8.63
C SER A 343 -2.78 20.93 -7.18
N TYR A 344 -1.81 21.00 -6.27
CA TYR A 344 -1.96 20.60 -4.88
C TYR A 344 -2.21 21.78 -3.92
N PRO A 345 -3.00 21.58 -2.84
CA PRO A 345 -3.13 22.55 -1.76
C PRO A 345 -1.77 22.87 -1.12
N PRO A 346 -1.48 24.14 -0.75
CA PRO A 346 -0.18 24.56 -0.23
C PRO A 346 0.35 23.72 0.95
N HIS A 347 -0.54 23.30 1.86
CA HIS A 347 -0.16 22.50 3.04
C HIS A 347 0.31 21.08 2.68
N GLN A 348 -0.06 20.55 1.51
CA GLN A 348 0.36 19.23 1.06
C GLN A 348 1.62 19.27 0.18
N ARG A 349 1.97 20.44 -0.39
CA ARG A 349 3.09 20.57 -1.33
C ARG A 349 4.42 20.14 -0.73
N LYS A 350 4.70 20.52 0.52
CA LYS A 350 5.98 20.21 1.19
C LYS A 350 6.15 18.71 1.47
N ALA A 351 5.10 18.05 1.99
CA ALA A 351 5.11 16.61 2.19
C ALA A 351 5.24 15.85 0.86
N ARG A 352 4.61 16.37 -0.20
CA ARG A 352 4.65 15.78 -1.54
C ARG A 352 5.95 16.04 -2.30
N ASP A 353 6.66 17.13 -2.01
CA ASP A 353 7.92 17.47 -2.67
C ASP A 353 9.00 16.38 -2.51
N SER A 354 9.10 15.82 -1.30
CA SER A 354 10.02 14.72 -0.98
C SER A 354 9.68 13.40 -1.70
N LEU A 355 8.50 13.28 -2.29
CA LEU A 355 8.03 12.08 -3.00
C LEU A 355 8.39 12.07 -4.49
N TYR A 356 8.78 13.22 -5.06
CA TYR A 356 9.22 13.32 -6.46
C TYR A 356 10.69 12.94 -6.60
N ARG A 357 11.02 11.67 -6.30
CA ARG A 357 12.35 11.10 -6.58
C ARG A 357 12.24 10.14 -7.78
N PRO A 358 13.03 10.33 -8.85
CA PRO A 358 13.07 9.40 -9.99
C PRO A 358 13.58 8.04 -9.52
N GLY A 359 12.92 6.97 -9.89
CA GLY A 359 13.37 5.62 -9.57
C GLY A 359 12.23 4.64 -9.39
N TYR A 360 12.60 3.37 -9.25
CA TYR A 360 11.67 2.28 -8.99
C TYR A 360 12.05 1.50 -7.74
N LEU A 361 11.07 0.81 -7.17
CA LEU A 361 11.35 -0.16 -6.11
C LEU A 361 11.38 -1.55 -6.71
N TYR A 362 12.28 -2.37 -6.19
CA TYR A 362 12.34 -3.79 -6.50
C TYR A 362 12.32 -4.55 -5.19
N TYR A 363 11.76 -5.76 -5.18
CA TYR A 363 12.18 -6.74 -4.21
C TYR A 363 12.69 -8.00 -4.88
N PHE A 364 13.60 -8.66 -4.19
CA PHE A 364 14.03 -10.03 -4.45
C PHE A 364 13.33 -10.96 -3.44
N ASP A 365 12.53 -11.93 -3.92
CA ASP A 365 11.85 -12.94 -3.09
C ASP A 365 12.83 -14.07 -2.78
N ILE A 366 13.41 -14.02 -1.58
CA ILE A 366 14.39 -14.98 -1.11
C ILE A 366 13.63 -16.09 -0.38
N ALA A 367 13.24 -17.11 -1.13
CA ALA A 367 12.55 -18.27 -0.60
C ALA A 367 13.54 -19.34 -0.08
N PRO A 368 13.22 -20.03 1.03
CA PRO A 368 14.03 -21.15 1.51
C PRO A 368 14.25 -22.21 0.42
N GLY A 369 15.50 -22.61 0.23
CA GLY A 369 15.89 -23.62 -0.77
C GLY A 369 15.87 -23.16 -2.24
N SER A 370 15.57 -21.89 -2.54
CA SER A 370 15.63 -21.39 -3.91
C SER A 370 17.06 -21.04 -4.33
N ASP A 371 17.43 -21.40 -5.56
CA ASP A 371 18.72 -21.04 -6.15
C ASP A 371 18.75 -19.61 -6.69
N LEU A 372 17.63 -19.15 -7.23
CA LEU A 372 17.43 -17.79 -7.74
C LEU A 372 16.26 -17.14 -7.00
N PRO A 373 16.31 -15.82 -6.72
CA PRO A 373 15.16 -15.10 -6.20
C PRO A 373 14.14 -14.84 -7.32
N ASP A 374 12.86 -14.80 -6.99
CA ASP A 374 11.87 -14.17 -7.86
C ASP A 374 11.96 -12.63 -7.70
N ILE A 375 11.61 -11.86 -8.73
CA ILE A 375 11.81 -10.41 -8.73
C ILE A 375 10.49 -9.70 -9.00
N LYS A 376 10.19 -8.68 -8.20
CA LYS A 376 9.02 -7.81 -8.40
C LYS A 376 9.45 -6.37 -8.51
N LEU A 377 9.06 -5.73 -9.60
CA LEU A 377 9.21 -4.31 -9.85
C LEU A 377 7.98 -3.56 -9.33
N TYR A 378 8.19 -2.32 -8.88
CA TYR A 378 7.17 -1.36 -8.47
C TYR A 378 7.42 -0.04 -9.18
N CYS A 379 6.50 0.32 -10.06
CA CYS A 379 6.50 1.58 -10.77
C CYS A 379 5.63 2.59 -10.04
N SER A 380 6.24 3.69 -9.59
CA SER A 380 5.49 4.83 -9.05
C SER A 380 4.67 5.47 -10.18
N THR A 381 3.39 5.75 -9.94
CA THR A 381 2.53 6.42 -10.93
C THR A 381 2.46 7.93 -10.70
N ARG A 382 2.84 8.41 -9.51
CA ARG A 382 2.63 9.81 -9.10
C ARG A 382 3.58 10.81 -9.74
N THR A 383 4.70 10.32 -10.27
CA THR A 383 5.77 11.12 -10.86
C THR A 383 5.54 11.48 -12.33
N TYR A 384 4.43 11.04 -12.95
CA TYR A 384 4.27 11.06 -14.42
C TYR A 384 2.98 11.74 -14.93
N LYS A 385 2.37 12.63 -14.13
CA LYS A 385 1.29 13.60 -14.46
C LYS A 385 -0.08 13.03 -14.90
N ALA A 386 -0.22 11.76 -15.24
CA ALA A 386 -1.54 11.19 -15.56
C ALA A 386 -2.43 11.14 -14.30
N ASP A 387 -3.70 11.55 -14.43
CA ASP A 387 -4.71 11.41 -13.38
C ASP A 387 -5.08 9.94 -13.14
N ASP A 388 -5.67 9.64 -11.97
CA ASP A 388 -5.98 8.28 -11.56
C ASP A 388 -7.00 7.58 -12.47
N LEU A 389 -7.92 8.31 -13.11
CA LEU A 389 -8.88 7.75 -14.06
C LEU A 389 -8.19 7.36 -15.36
N THR A 390 -7.30 8.21 -15.88
CA THR A 390 -6.48 7.92 -17.06
C THR A 390 -5.60 6.70 -16.81
N ILE A 391 -4.89 6.64 -15.66
CA ILE A 391 -4.10 5.48 -15.26
C ILE A 391 -4.98 4.23 -15.17
N GLY A 392 -6.12 4.32 -14.49
CA GLY A 392 -7.06 3.21 -14.34
C GLY A 392 -7.51 2.63 -15.67
N LYS A 393 -7.94 3.49 -16.61
CA LYS A 393 -8.36 3.11 -17.97
C LYS A 393 -7.22 2.52 -18.79
N GLY A 394 -6.02 3.05 -18.62
CA GLY A 394 -4.81 2.54 -19.22
C GLY A 394 -4.55 1.09 -18.78
N ILE A 395 -4.47 0.86 -17.46
CA ILE A 395 -4.25 -0.47 -16.89
C ILE A 395 -5.33 -1.45 -17.39
N THR A 396 -6.61 -1.06 -17.36
CA THR A 396 -7.69 -1.93 -17.84
C THR A 396 -7.55 -2.29 -19.32
N SER A 397 -7.15 -1.33 -20.16
CA SER A 397 -6.95 -1.59 -21.59
C SER A 397 -5.78 -2.55 -21.81
N TRP A 398 -4.69 -2.38 -21.05
CA TRP A 398 -3.56 -3.31 -21.06
C TRP A 398 -3.98 -4.71 -20.60
N MET A 399 -4.75 -4.84 -19.51
CA MET A 399 -5.25 -6.14 -19.02
C MET A 399 -6.09 -6.87 -20.08
N VAL A 400 -6.97 -6.16 -20.80
CA VAL A 400 -7.73 -6.73 -21.93
C VAL A 400 -6.80 -7.23 -23.03
N ALA A 401 -5.79 -6.45 -23.41
CA ALA A 401 -4.81 -6.84 -24.42
C ALA A 401 -3.99 -8.09 -24.03
N GLN A 402 -3.83 -8.35 -22.73
CA GLN A 402 -3.20 -9.57 -22.21
C GLN A 402 -4.14 -10.77 -22.08
N GLY A 403 -5.41 -10.64 -22.48
CA GLY A 403 -6.42 -11.69 -22.31
C GLY A 403 -6.89 -11.87 -20.86
N GLN A 404 -6.70 -10.85 -20.01
CA GLN A 404 -7.05 -10.85 -18.58
C GLN A 404 -8.13 -9.79 -18.27
N GLY A 405 -9.09 -9.62 -19.19
CA GLY A 405 -10.08 -8.55 -19.16
C GLY A 405 -11.26 -8.74 -18.19
N ASP A 406 -11.42 -9.90 -17.55
CA ASP A 406 -12.66 -10.29 -16.86
C ASP A 406 -13.11 -9.33 -15.75
N TYR A 407 -12.17 -8.64 -15.09
CA TYR A 407 -12.43 -7.77 -13.93
C TYR A 407 -12.16 -6.29 -14.18
N VAL A 408 -12.01 -5.86 -15.43
CA VAL A 408 -11.64 -4.46 -15.73
C VAL A 408 -12.71 -3.45 -15.33
N GLU A 409 -13.98 -3.75 -15.59
CA GLU A 409 -15.10 -2.90 -15.17
C GLU A 409 -15.26 -2.89 -13.64
N ASN A 410 -14.96 -4.01 -12.99
CA ASN A 410 -14.98 -4.15 -11.54
C ASN A 410 -13.90 -3.28 -10.90
N TYR A 411 -12.70 -3.25 -11.49
CA TYR A 411 -11.61 -2.40 -11.04
C TYR A 411 -11.98 -0.91 -11.13
N LEU A 412 -12.59 -0.46 -12.23
CA LEU A 412 -13.03 0.94 -12.35
C LEU A 412 -14.08 1.31 -11.28
N ARG A 413 -15.02 0.39 -10.98
CA ARG A 413 -15.96 0.58 -9.86
C ARG A 413 -15.27 0.60 -8.50
N VAL A 414 -14.17 -0.13 -8.31
CA VAL A 414 -13.33 -0.01 -7.10
C VAL A 414 -12.71 1.37 -7.00
N LEU A 415 -12.15 1.92 -8.08
CA LEU A 415 -11.58 3.26 -8.05
C LEU A 415 -12.63 4.30 -7.64
N GLU A 416 -13.81 4.27 -8.25
CA GLU A 416 -14.96 5.13 -7.88
C GLU A 416 -15.49 4.84 -6.47
N GLY A 417 -15.30 3.62 -5.99
CA GLY A 417 -15.68 3.14 -4.68
C GLY A 417 -14.79 3.66 -3.56
N VAL A 418 -13.51 3.83 -3.87
CA VAL A 418 -12.44 4.16 -2.94
C VAL A 418 -12.15 5.66 -2.93
N ALA A 419 -12.31 6.34 -4.07
CA ALA A 419 -12.15 7.79 -4.24
C ALA A 419 -13.29 8.38 -5.08
N SER A 420 -13.56 9.69 -4.93
CA SER A 420 -14.65 10.34 -5.68
C SER A 420 -14.36 10.46 -7.18
N PRO A 421 -15.37 10.40 -8.08
CA PRO A 421 -15.16 10.52 -9.53
C PRO A 421 -14.46 11.80 -9.95
N LYS A 422 -14.80 12.94 -9.31
CA LYS A 422 -14.14 14.22 -9.56
C LYS A 422 -12.64 14.11 -9.29
N ARG A 423 -12.25 13.44 -8.21
CA ARG A 423 -10.84 13.30 -7.86
C ARG A 423 -10.08 12.38 -8.78
N LEU A 424 -10.69 11.28 -9.20
CA LEU A 424 -10.05 10.37 -10.15
C LEU A 424 -9.67 11.11 -11.44
N ALA A 425 -10.49 12.06 -11.89
CA ALA A 425 -10.23 12.83 -13.11
C ALA A 425 -9.31 14.06 -12.92
N GLU A 426 -9.07 14.50 -11.68
CA GLU A 426 -8.33 15.74 -11.39
C GLU A 426 -6.96 15.49 -10.73
N TYR A 427 -6.78 14.36 -10.04
CA TYR A 427 -5.61 14.08 -9.21
C TYR A 427 -4.99 12.73 -9.56
N ASN A 428 -3.72 12.56 -9.19
CA ASN A 428 -2.94 11.33 -9.37
C ASN A 428 -2.45 10.79 -8.02
N THR A 429 -3.37 10.71 -7.07
CA THR A 429 -3.10 10.49 -5.65
C THR A 429 -3.70 9.22 -5.09
N LEU A 430 -4.43 8.44 -5.88
CA LEU A 430 -4.94 7.15 -5.44
C LEU A 430 -3.92 6.06 -5.78
N HIS A 431 -3.51 5.95 -7.05
CA HIS A 431 -2.47 5.01 -7.44
C HIS A 431 -1.14 5.47 -6.85
N ALA A 432 -0.57 4.64 -5.99
CA ALA A 432 0.76 4.83 -5.43
C ALA A 432 1.79 4.15 -6.32
N TYR A 433 1.54 2.86 -6.58
CA TYR A 433 2.40 2.02 -7.38
C TYR A 433 1.56 1.07 -8.22
N VAL A 434 2.12 0.67 -9.36
CA VAL A 434 1.74 -0.56 -10.07
C VAL A 434 2.95 -1.46 -10.05
N SER A 435 2.78 -2.69 -9.59
CA SER A 435 3.87 -3.66 -9.51
C SER A 435 3.68 -4.80 -10.50
N PHE A 436 4.78 -5.40 -10.89
CA PHE A 436 4.84 -6.48 -11.87
C PHE A 436 5.87 -7.52 -11.46
N MET A 437 5.49 -8.79 -11.48
CA MET A 437 6.36 -9.93 -11.26
C MET A 437 6.07 -11.00 -12.30
N ILE A 438 7.11 -11.66 -12.76
CA ILE A 438 7.01 -12.81 -13.66
C ILE A 438 7.07 -14.06 -12.81
N LYS A 439 6.06 -14.93 -12.91
CA LYS A 439 6.01 -16.20 -12.20
C LYS A 439 6.73 -17.28 -13.01
N LYS A 440 7.17 -18.35 -12.32
CA LYS A 440 7.88 -19.48 -12.93
C LYS A 440 7.08 -20.19 -14.04
N ASN A 441 5.75 -20.13 -13.98
CA ASN A 441 4.87 -20.68 -15.02
C ASN A 441 4.64 -19.71 -16.20
N GLY A 442 5.30 -18.56 -16.23
CA GLY A 442 5.16 -17.53 -17.26
C GLY A 442 4.04 -16.52 -17.02
N ASP A 443 3.21 -16.71 -15.97
CA ASP A 443 2.16 -15.77 -15.62
C ASP A 443 2.73 -14.44 -15.12
N MET A 444 1.96 -13.38 -15.33
CA MET A 444 2.27 -12.04 -14.85
C MET A 444 1.44 -11.71 -13.61
N ASP A 445 2.10 -11.45 -12.48
CA ASP A 445 1.47 -11.02 -11.23
C ASP A 445 1.53 -9.49 -11.14
N VAL A 446 0.45 -8.86 -11.60
CA VAL A 446 0.24 -7.42 -11.58
C VAL A 446 -0.54 -7.02 -10.33
N THR A 447 -0.12 -5.95 -9.65
CA THR A 447 -0.83 -5.43 -8.48
C THR A 447 -0.88 -3.92 -8.49
N SER A 448 -2.07 -3.34 -8.36
CA SER A 448 -2.28 -1.91 -8.15
C SER A 448 -2.32 -1.59 -6.65
N TYR A 449 -1.54 -0.61 -6.22
CA TYR A 449 -1.50 -0.12 -4.84
C TYR A 449 -2.29 1.17 -4.73
N LEU A 450 -3.37 1.14 -3.94
CA LEU A 450 -4.35 2.21 -3.81
C LEU A 450 -4.23 2.84 -2.42
N MET A 451 -3.79 4.10 -2.38
CA MET A 451 -3.62 4.91 -1.17
C MET A 451 -4.59 6.10 -1.24
N PRO A 452 -5.87 5.91 -0.88
CA PRO A 452 -6.86 6.97 -0.93
C PRO A 452 -6.54 8.10 0.06
N ASP A 453 -6.77 9.34 -0.36
CA ASP A 453 -6.50 10.53 0.43
C ASP A 453 -7.52 10.67 1.59
N ARG A 454 -7.12 11.35 2.66
CA ARG A 454 -8.00 11.67 3.81
C ARG A 454 -9.17 12.54 3.43
N ASP A 455 -8.92 13.47 2.51
CA ASP A 455 -9.90 14.48 2.12
C ASP A 455 -11.11 13.89 1.39
N ASP A 456 -11.07 12.60 1.02
CA ASP A 456 -12.22 11.88 0.42
C ASP A 456 -13.35 11.64 1.41
N CYS A 457 -13.09 11.83 2.70
CA CYS A 457 -14.04 11.61 3.78
C CYS A 457 -14.73 12.91 4.25
N HIS A 458 -14.50 14.05 3.59
CA HIS A 458 -14.92 15.36 4.10
C HIS A 458 -16.19 15.94 3.47
N ASP A 459 -17.07 15.15 2.84
CA ASP A 459 -18.44 15.63 2.58
C ASP A 459 -19.33 15.33 3.79
N PRO A 460 -19.49 16.25 4.77
CA PRO A 460 -20.12 15.98 6.06
C PRO A 460 -21.61 15.62 5.89
N CYS A 461 -22.20 15.94 4.74
CA CYS A 461 -23.57 15.60 4.40
C CYS A 461 -23.77 14.14 3.96
N SER A 462 -22.68 13.38 3.74
CA SER A 462 -22.75 11.96 3.38
C SER A 462 -22.61 11.00 4.57
N PHE A 463 -22.44 11.53 5.78
CA PHE A 463 -22.18 10.78 7.02
C PHE A 463 -23.32 10.83 8.04
N CYS A 464 -24.41 11.53 7.74
CA CYS A 464 -25.65 11.46 8.51
C CYS A 464 -26.66 10.62 7.74
N VAL A 465 -26.79 9.35 8.11
CA VAL A 465 -28.02 8.57 7.90
C VAL A 465 -28.57 8.22 9.26
#